data_AF-A0A059X2E2-F1
#
_entry.id   AF-A0A059X2E2-F1
#
_cell.length_a   1.000
_cell.length_b   1.000
_cell.length_c   1.000
_cell.angle_alpha   90.00
_cell.angle_beta   90.00
_cell.angle_gamma   90.00
#
_symmetry.space_group_name_H-M   'P 1'
#
loop_
_entity.id
_entity.type
_entity.pdbx_description
1 polymer ?
#
loop_
_entity_poly.entity_id
_entity_poly.type
_entity_poly.pdbx_seq_one_letter_code
_entity_poly.pdbx_strand_id
1 'polypeptide(L)'
;MAEEKSQDVVADEEVHALSDTVHLPGGQTITLPGGIYTFVFLVLGGLTIFEIIIAELPDGVFTLPILLVASIFKALLVVIFYMHLNTDNPFYRFVLGIPVCVALLSILYLLAVPPVAY
;
A
#
# COMPACT_ATOMS: atom_id res chain seq x y z
N MET A 1 29.97 -41.11 0.36
CA MET A 1 28.53 -40.88 0.63
C MET A 1 28.34 -39.69 1.59
N ALA A 2 29.05 -38.58 1.34
CA ALA A 2 28.97 -37.34 2.14
C ALA A 2 28.95 -36.08 1.25
N GLU A 3 29.33 -36.20 -0.02
CA GLU A 3 29.29 -35.10 -1.00
C GLU A 3 27.90 -34.83 -1.59
N GLU A 4 27.07 -35.87 -1.78
CA GLU A 4 25.73 -35.71 -2.38
C GLU A 4 24.79 -34.87 -1.50
N LYS A 5 24.92 -35.00 -0.17
CA LYS A 5 24.11 -34.24 0.80
C LYS A 5 24.49 -32.75 0.85
N SER A 6 25.68 -32.37 0.40
CA SER A 6 26.07 -30.96 0.37
C SER A 6 25.55 -30.23 -0.87
N GLN A 7 25.20 -30.96 -1.94
CA GLN A 7 24.70 -30.40 -3.18
C GLN A 7 23.18 -30.19 -3.16
N ASP A 8 22.44 -31.07 -2.48
CA ASP A 8 21.00 -30.89 -2.21
C ASP A 8 20.72 -29.68 -1.30
N VAL A 9 21.58 -29.45 -0.29
CA VAL A 9 21.41 -28.30 0.62
C VAL A 9 21.66 -26.95 -0.08
N VAL A 10 22.56 -26.94 -1.08
CA VAL A 10 22.83 -25.73 -1.88
C VAL A 10 21.74 -25.50 -2.94
N ALA A 11 21.13 -26.56 -3.47
CA ALA A 11 20.00 -26.46 -4.40
C ALA A 11 18.70 -25.99 -3.72
N ASP A 12 18.46 -26.39 -2.47
CA ASP A 12 17.29 -25.91 -1.69
C ASP A 12 17.46 -24.47 -1.17
N GLU A 13 18.69 -24.00 -0.92
CA GLU A 13 18.93 -22.59 -0.52
C GLU A 13 18.69 -21.60 -1.67
N GLU A 14 18.95 -21.99 -2.92
CA GLU A 14 18.80 -21.10 -4.09
C GLU A 14 17.33 -20.93 -4.52
N VAL A 15 16.49 -21.94 -4.30
CA VAL A 15 15.06 -21.91 -4.68
C VAL A 15 14.22 -21.01 -3.75
N HIS A 16 14.67 -20.79 -2.51
CA HIS A 16 13.97 -19.95 -1.53
C HIS A 16 14.33 -18.45 -1.58
N ALA A 17 15.27 -18.03 -2.43
CA ALA A 17 15.70 -16.63 -2.54
C ALA A 17 14.87 -15.78 -3.52
N LEU A 18 14.01 -16.38 -4.35
CA LEU A 18 13.39 -15.71 -5.50
C LEU A 18 11.86 -15.90 -5.56
N SER A 19 11.16 -15.56 -4.48
CA SER A 19 9.69 -15.48 -4.47
C SER A 19 9.20 -14.25 -5.27
N ASP A 20 9.51 -14.22 -6.57
CA ASP A 20 9.21 -13.14 -7.53
C ASP A 20 7.94 -13.40 -8.35
N THR A 21 7.21 -14.48 -8.06
CA THR A 21 6.01 -14.89 -8.82
C THR A 21 4.75 -14.37 -8.14
N VAL A 22 4.09 -13.38 -8.74
CA VAL A 22 2.82 -12.85 -8.26
C VAL A 22 1.67 -13.69 -8.79
N HIS A 23 0.89 -14.31 -7.89
CA HIS A 23 -0.33 -15.03 -8.24
C HIS A 23 -1.53 -14.08 -8.19
N LEU A 24 -1.99 -13.63 -9.36
CA LEU A 24 -3.19 -12.79 -9.43
C LEU A 24 -4.46 -13.65 -9.28
N PRO A 25 -5.53 -13.13 -8.66
CA PRO A 25 -6.85 -13.77 -8.64
C PRO A 25 -7.44 -13.77 -10.06
N GLY A 26 -7.04 -14.77 -10.84
CA GLY A 26 -7.25 -14.88 -12.29
C GLY A 26 -6.32 -15.89 -12.98
N GLY A 27 -5.41 -16.54 -12.25
CA GLY A 27 -4.56 -17.62 -12.76
C GLY A 27 -3.34 -17.16 -13.57
N GLN A 28 -3.12 -15.84 -13.66
CA GLN A 28 -1.93 -15.28 -14.30
C GLN A 28 -0.80 -15.17 -13.27
N THR A 29 0.32 -15.80 -13.58
CA THR A 29 1.58 -15.67 -12.85
C THR A 29 2.46 -14.68 -13.58
N ILE A 30 2.68 -13.50 -13.00
CA ILE A 30 3.61 -12.52 -13.55
C ILE A 30 4.84 -12.51 -12.65
N THR A 31 6.00 -12.81 -13.24
CA THR A 31 7.28 -12.71 -12.55
C THR A 31 7.81 -11.30 -12.74
N LEU A 32 7.79 -10.49 -11.68
CA LEU A 32 8.43 -9.17 -11.66
C LEU A 32 9.57 -9.19 -10.64
N PRO A 33 10.71 -8.54 -10.93
CA PRO A 33 11.74 -8.34 -9.91
C PRO A 33 11.13 -7.55 -8.74
N GLY A 34 11.14 -8.12 -7.54
CA GLY A 34 10.52 -7.54 -6.34
C GLY A 34 9.07 -7.96 -6.07
N GLY A 35 8.57 -8.97 -6.78
CA GLY A 35 7.30 -9.64 -6.52
C GLY A 35 6.08 -8.70 -6.42
N ILE A 36 5.24 -8.93 -5.39
CA ILE A 36 3.97 -8.22 -5.20
C ILE A 36 4.15 -6.71 -4.96
N TYR A 37 5.29 -6.29 -4.39
CA TYR A 37 5.54 -4.89 -4.06
C TYR A 37 5.70 -4.04 -5.31
N THR A 38 6.37 -4.56 -6.34
CA THR A 38 6.54 -3.88 -7.64
C THR A 38 5.21 -3.78 -8.38
N PHE A 39 4.34 -4.79 -8.26
CA PHE A 39 2.98 -4.72 -8.79
C PHE A 39 2.14 -3.64 -8.09
N VAL A 40 2.15 -3.62 -6.75
CA VAL A 40 1.45 -2.62 -5.95
C VAL A 40 2.00 -1.21 -6.26
N PHE A 41 3.31 -1.06 -6.42
CA PHE A 41 3.94 0.19 -6.85
C PHE A 41 3.34 0.74 -8.14
N LEU A 42 3.21 -0.11 -9.16
CA LEU A 42 2.62 0.27 -10.45
C LEU A 42 1.15 0.66 -10.31
N VAL A 43 0.39 -0.04 -9.46
CA VAL A 43 -1.00 0.32 -9.16
C VAL A 43 -1.09 1.69 -8.49
N LEU A 44 -0.22 1.98 -7.52
CA LEU A 44 -0.15 3.30 -6.88
C LEU A 44 0.23 4.39 -7.87
N GLY A 45 1.20 4.13 -8.74
CA GLY A 45 1.62 5.04 -9.80
C GLY A 45 0.47 5.34 -10.76
N GLY A 46 -0.23 4.31 -11.24
CA GLY A 46 -1.41 4.45 -12.10
C GLY A 46 -2.54 5.23 -11.42
N LEU A 47 -2.81 4.95 -10.15
CA LEU A 47 -3.82 5.67 -9.37
C LEU A 47 -3.43 7.14 -9.13
N THR A 48 -2.13 7.45 -9.10
CA THR A 48 -1.62 8.83 -9.00
C THR A 48 -1.78 9.59 -10.29
N ILE A 49 -1.44 8.97 -11.42
CA ILE A 49 -1.69 9.56 -12.73
C ILE A 49 -3.20 9.82 -12.92
N PHE A 50 -4.03 8.86 -12.53
CA PHE A 50 -5.49 8.99 -12.59
C PHE A 50 -6.02 10.17 -11.77
N GLU A 51 -5.55 10.35 -10.53
CA GLU A 51 -5.93 11.51 -9.70
C GLU A 51 -5.49 12.84 -10.32
N ILE A 52 -4.27 12.91 -10.86
CA ILE A 52 -3.77 14.14 -11.51
C ILE A 52 -4.67 14.51 -12.69
N ILE A 53 -5.01 13.53 -13.53
CA ILE A 53 -5.90 13.75 -14.67
C ILE A 53 -7.25 14.29 -14.19
N ILE A 54 -7.86 13.66 -13.17
CA ILE A 54 -9.16 14.12 -12.63
C ILE A 54 -9.06 15.51 -12.01
N ALA A 55 -7.94 15.82 -11.35
CA ALA A 55 -7.73 17.13 -10.74
C ALA A 55 -7.55 18.26 -11.76
N GLU A 56 -7.12 17.95 -13.00
CA GLU A 56 -7.04 18.94 -14.09
C GLU A 56 -8.38 19.17 -14.82
N LEU A 57 -9.37 18.28 -14.65
CA LEU A 57 -10.69 18.50 -15.21
C LEU A 57 -11.43 19.64 -14.47
N PRO A 58 -12.36 20.34 -15.14
CA PRO A 58 -13.13 21.41 -14.51
C PRO A 58 -13.86 20.93 -13.26
N ASP A 59 -13.87 21.78 -12.24
CA ASP A 59 -14.44 21.47 -10.92
C ASP A 59 -15.90 21.03 -11.02
N GLY A 60 -16.13 19.74 -10.80
CA GLY A 60 -17.44 19.15 -10.66
C GLY A 60 -17.74 18.83 -9.20
N VAL A 61 -19.02 18.80 -8.82
CA VAL A 61 -19.46 18.34 -7.49
C VAL A 61 -18.98 16.93 -7.15
N PHE A 62 -18.63 16.13 -8.17
CA PHE A 62 -18.12 14.77 -8.02
C PHE A 62 -16.59 14.67 -8.00
N THR A 63 -15.86 15.72 -8.37
CA THR A 63 -14.39 15.71 -8.42
C THR A 63 -13.81 15.44 -7.04
N LEU A 64 -14.22 16.23 -6.03
CA LEU A 64 -13.76 16.11 -4.65
C LEU A 64 -14.01 14.71 -4.05
N PRO A 65 -15.23 14.14 -4.04
CA PRO A 65 -15.45 12.83 -3.44
C PRO A 65 -14.71 11.71 -4.17
N ILE A 66 -14.51 11.79 -5.49
CA ILE A 66 -13.73 10.80 -6.24
C ILE A 66 -12.26 10.84 -5.84
N LEU A 67 -11.67 12.04 -5.79
CA LEU A 67 -10.28 12.25 -5.33
C LEU A 67 -10.09 11.79 -3.88
N LEU A 68 -11.08 12.05 -3.01
CA LEU A 68 -11.05 11.59 -1.62
C LEU A 68 -11.02 10.07 -1.54
N VAL A 69 -11.92 9.38 -2.24
CA VAL A 69 -11.97 7.91 -2.26
C VAL A 69 -10.68 7.32 -2.83
N ALA A 70 -10.14 7.91 -3.91
CA ALA A 70 -8.88 7.48 -4.49
C ALA A 70 -7.71 7.62 -3.49
N SER A 71 -7.65 8.73 -2.74
CA SER A 71 -6.62 8.96 -1.72
C SER A 71 -6.71 7.96 -0.56
N ILE A 72 -7.93 7.62 -0.10
CA ILE A 72 -8.15 6.61 0.95
C ILE A 72 -7.68 5.24 0.45
N PHE A 73 -8.01 4.88 -0.79
CA PHE A 73 -7.59 3.61 -1.38
C PHE A 73 -6.07 3.49 -1.47
N LYS A 74 -5.36 4.56 -1.86
CA LYS A 74 -3.89 4.61 -1.80
C LYS A 74 -3.36 4.37 -0.40
N ALA A 75 -3.90 5.10 0.58
CA ALA A 75 -3.48 4.95 1.97
C ALA A 75 -3.65 3.51 2.44
N LEU A 76 -4.76 2.86 2.10
CA LEU A 76 -5.00 1.44 2.43
C LEU A 76 -4.01 0.49 1.74
N LEU A 77 -3.72 0.68 0.44
CA LEU A 77 -2.72 -0.14 -0.25
C LEU A 77 -1.34 0.00 0.39
N VAL A 78 -0.91 1.22 0.73
CA VAL A 78 0.38 1.46 1.39
C VAL A 78 0.42 0.77 2.74
N VAL A 79 -0.62 0.94 3.55
CA VAL A 79 -0.70 0.36 4.89
C VAL A 79 -0.67 -1.16 4.82
N ILE A 80 -1.45 -1.79 3.94
CA ILE A 80 -1.57 -3.24 3.86
C ILE A 80 -0.29 -3.88 3.29
N PHE A 81 0.25 -3.33 2.19
CA PHE A 81 1.33 -3.97 1.45
C PHE A 81 2.71 -3.40 1.79
N TYR A 82 2.87 -2.07 1.84
CA TYR A 82 4.19 -1.45 2.10
C TYR A 82 4.58 -1.45 3.58
N MET A 83 3.62 -1.27 4.49
CA MET A 83 3.88 -1.40 5.93
C MET A 83 3.79 -2.83 6.46
N HIS A 84 3.71 -3.83 5.57
CA HIS A 84 3.73 -5.26 5.91
C HIS A 84 2.65 -5.71 6.91
N LEU A 85 1.59 -4.91 7.09
CA LEU A 85 0.53 -5.18 8.06
C LEU A 85 -0.30 -6.42 7.76
N ASN A 86 -0.23 -6.94 6.54
CA ASN A 86 -0.86 -8.21 6.20
C ASN A 86 -0.08 -9.42 6.74
N THR A 87 1.23 -9.27 6.93
CA THR A 87 2.14 -10.38 7.32
C THR A 87 2.58 -10.26 8.78
N ASP A 88 2.57 -9.05 9.34
CA ASP A 88 3.03 -8.75 10.69
C ASP A 88 1.94 -8.80 11.78
N ASN A 89 2.39 -8.71 13.04
CA ASN A 89 1.54 -8.76 14.23
C ASN A 89 0.49 -7.60 14.24
N PRO A 90 -0.77 -7.87 14.66
CA PRO A 90 -1.82 -6.85 14.73
C PRO A 90 -1.46 -5.60 15.57
N PHE A 91 -0.45 -5.68 16.44
CA PHE A 91 0.04 -4.53 17.21
C PHE A 91 0.49 -3.36 16.31
N TYR A 92 1.08 -3.64 15.14
CA TYR A 92 1.49 -2.58 14.20
C TYR A 92 0.29 -1.77 13.65
N ARG A 93 -0.91 -2.36 13.59
CA ARG A 93 -2.12 -1.63 13.16
C ARG A 93 -2.53 -0.58 14.19
N PHE A 94 -2.37 -0.90 15.47
CA PHE A 94 -2.68 0.02 16.56
C PHE A 94 -1.74 1.21 16.57
N VAL A 95 -0.44 0.98 16.35
CA VAL A 95 0.56 2.06 16.26
C VAL A 95 0.23 3.02 15.11
N LEU A 96 -0.21 2.50 13.96
CA LEU A 96 -0.69 3.33 12.84
C LEU A 96 -2.00 4.07 13.14
N GLY A 97 -2.84 3.52 14.03
CA GLY A 97 -4.06 4.18 14.49
C GLY A 97 -3.78 5.47 15.28
N ILE A 98 -2.64 5.58 15.97
CA ILE A 98 -2.27 6.76 16.77
C ILE A 98 -2.19 8.04 15.92
N PRO A 99 -1.38 8.12 14.85
CA PRO A 99 -1.31 9.33 14.02
C PRO A 99 -2.65 9.67 13.35
N VAL A 100 -3.45 8.66 12.97
CA VAL A 100 -4.80 8.88 12.43
C VAL A 100 -5.72 9.50 13.48
N CYS A 101 -5.70 8.99 14.72
CA CYS A 101 -6.45 9.57 15.83
C CYS A 101 -6.04 11.02 16.10
N VAL A 102 -4.73 11.33 16.09
CA VAL A 102 -4.24 12.70 16.27
C VAL A 102 -4.73 13.61 15.15
N ALA A 103 -4.71 13.15 13.89
CA ALA A 103 -5.23 13.91 12.77
C ALA A 103 -6.74 14.19 12.92
N LEU A 104 -7.53 13.17 13.29
CA LEU A 104 -8.98 13.33 13.51
C LEU A 104 -9.29 14.27 14.68
N LEU A 105 -8.56 14.17 15.79
CA LEU A 105 -8.70 15.09 16.92
C LEU A 105 -8.34 16.51 16.52
N SER A 106 -7.31 16.70 15.70
CA SER A 106 -6.90 18.00 15.18
C SER A 106 -7.98 18.61 14.29
N ILE A 107 -8.58 17.81 13.40
CA ILE A 107 -9.70 18.24 12.54
C ILE A 107 -10.92 18.63 13.40
N LEU A 108 -11.28 17.79 14.37
CA LEU A 108 -12.41 18.06 15.26
C LEU A 108 -12.19 19.33 16.09
N TYR A 109 -10.95 19.53 16.58
CA TYR A 109 -10.56 20.75 17.30
C TYR A 109 -10.71 21.99 16.42
N LEU A 110 -10.20 21.96 15.18
CA LEU A 110 -10.33 23.07 14.24
C LEU A 110 -11.78 23.35 13.82
N LEU A 111 -12.63 22.33 13.79
CA LEU A 111 -14.05 22.49 13.50
C LEU A 111 -14.82 23.08 14.69
N ALA A 112 -14.41 22.72 15.92
CA ALA A 112 -15.06 23.17 17.15
C ALA A 112 -14.64 24.59 17.56
N VAL A 113 -13.39 24.97 17.32
CA VAL A 113 -12.88 26.30 17.66
C VAL A 113 -13.19 27.27 16.51
N PRO A 114 -14.07 28.27 16.73
CA PRO A 114 -14.37 29.25 15.70
C PRO A 114 -13.12 30.08 15.41
N PRO A 115 -12.80 30.38 14.13
CA PRO A 115 -11.72 31.28 13.80
C PRO A 115 -12.06 32.67 14.37
N VAL A 116 -11.30 33.10 15.37
CA VAL A 116 -11.44 34.44 15.95
C VAL A 116 -10.88 35.41 14.92
N ALA A 117 -11.76 36.04 14.15
CA ALA A 117 -11.39 37.13 13.26
C ALA A 117 -10.95 38.32 14.12
N TYR A 118 -9.66 38.63 14.11
CA TYR A 118 -9.12 39.89 14.62
C TYR A 118 -9.23 40.98 13.55
#